data_AF-Q4PN47-F1
#
_entry.id   AF-Q4PN47-F1
#
_cell.length_a   1.000
_cell.length_b   1.000
_cell.length_c   1.000
_cell.angle_alpha   90.00
_cell.angle_beta   90.00
_cell.angle_gamma   90.00
#
_symmetry.space_group_name_H-M   'P 1'
#
loop_
_entity.id
_entity.type
_entity.pdbx_description
1 polymer ?
#
loop_
_entity_poly.entity_id
_entity_poly.type
_entity_poly.pdbx_seq_one_letter_code
_entity_poly.pdbx_strand_id
1 'polypeptide(L)' 'MRALATVIISLLLLECLYLAECQGKHKDRDTDRRPPPCSQVCRTPSDCGPPCPNCIGGIWTSYQCKE' A
#
# COMPACT_ATOMS: atom_id res chain seq x y z
N MET A 1 31.08 -24.40 25.89
CA MET A 1 31.05 -22.96 25.55
C MET A 1 30.75 -22.70 24.06
N ARG A 2 31.48 -23.32 23.11
CA ARG A 2 31.27 -23.07 21.66
C ARG A 2 29.93 -23.55 21.12
N ALA A 3 29.45 -24.71 21.57
CA ALA A 3 28.15 -25.26 21.15
C ALA A 3 26.95 -24.39 21.56
N LEU A 4 27.07 -23.69 22.68
CA LEU A 4 26.00 -22.82 23.18
C LEU A 4 25.89 -21.55 22.32
N ALA A 5 27.04 -20.99 21.90
CA ALA A 5 27.09 -19.87 20.97
C ALA A 5 26.50 -20.21 19.59
N THR A 6 26.77 -21.41 19.05
CA THR A 6 26.22 -21.82 17.75
C THR A 6 24.70 -21.99 17.79
N VAL A 7 24.15 -22.50 18.90
CA VAL A 7 22.69 -22.61 19.08
C VAL A 7 22.04 -21.23 19.15
N ILE A 8 22.64 -20.29 19.91
CA ILE A 8 22.14 -18.92 20.01
C ILE A 8 22.18 -18.22 18.64
N ILE A 9 23.28 -18.33 17.89
CA ILE A 9 23.40 -17.74 16.55
C ILE A 9 22.35 -18.33 15.59
N SER A 10 22.10 -19.64 15.67
CA SER A 10 21.10 -20.31 14.83
C SER A 10 19.68 -19.83 15.13
N LEU A 11 19.34 -19.64 16.41
CA LEU A 11 18.04 -19.10 16.83
C LEU A 11 17.85 -17.66 16.35
N LEU A 12 18.87 -16.81 16.50
CA LEU A 12 18.83 -15.41 16.04
C LEU A 12 18.62 -15.32 14.51
N LEU A 13 19.32 -16.15 13.74
CA LEU A 13 19.15 -16.20 12.29
C LEU A 13 17.74 -16.65 11.88
N LEU A 14 17.16 -17.60 12.61
CA LEU A 14 15.81 -18.09 12.35
C LEU A 14 14.76 -17.00 12.59
N GLU A 15 14.89 -16.22 13.68
CA GLU A 15 13.97 -15.11 13.96
C GLU A 15 14.09 -13.98 12.92
N CYS A 16 15.31 -13.67 12.47
CA CYS A 16 15.51 -12.67 11.41
C CYS A 16 14.89 -13.09 10.08
N LEU A 17 15.03 -14.36 9.69
CA LEU A 17 14.44 -14.90 8.47
C LEU A 17 12.90 -14.91 8.56
N TYR A 18 12.34 -15.30 9.70
CA TYR A 18 10.90 -15.32 9.93
C TYR A 18 10.28 -13.92 9.85
N LEU A 19 10.94 -12.90 10.42
CA LEU A 19 10.54 -11.49 10.30
C LEU A 19 10.57 -10.99 8.85
N ALA A 20 11.57 -11.38 8.07
CA ALA A 20 11.69 -10.99 6.66
C ALA A 20 10.55 -11.56 5.80
N GLU A 21 10.16 -12.83 6.02
CA GLU A 21 9.04 -13.46 5.31
C GLU A 21 7.68 -12.86 5.68
N CYS A 22 7.48 -12.48 6.95
CA CYS A 22 6.27 -11.80 7.38
C CYS A 22 6.15 -10.37 6.81
N GLN A 23 7.26 -9.66 6.60
CA GLN A 23 7.23 -8.35 5.92
C GLN A 23 7.01 -8.47 4.41
N GLY A 24 7.52 -9.54 3.76
CA GLY A 24 7.26 -9.80 2.36
C GLY A 24 5.79 -10.07 2.05
N LYS A 25 5.07 -10.79 2.93
CA LYS A 25 3.66 -11.13 2.72
C LYS A 25 2.66 -10.00 2.90
N HIS A 26 3.07 -8.84 3.42
CA HIS A 26 2.17 -7.68 3.50
C HIS A 26 2.17 -6.82 2.23
N LYS A 27 3.05 -7.13 1.27
CA LYS A 27 3.23 -6.36 0.03
C LYS A 27 2.42 -6.90 -1.16
N ASP A 28 1.49 -7.82 -0.92
CA ASP A 28 0.55 -8.35 -1.94
C ASP A 28 -0.92 -8.07 -1.58
N ARG A 29 -1.17 -6.99 -0.82
CA ARG A 29 -2.53 -6.52 -0.53
C ARG A 29 -3.04 -5.42 -1.44
N ASP A 30 -2.34 -5.13 -2.55
CA ASP A 30 -2.73 -4.12 -3.52
C ASP A 30 -3.06 -4.69 -4.91
N THR A 31 -3.46 -5.95 -4.99
CA THR A 31 -4.32 -6.40 -6.11
C THR A 31 -5.79 -6.33 -5.70
N ASP A 32 -6.19 -5.21 -5.10
CA ASP A 32 -7.58 -4.82 -5.10
C ASP A 32 -7.94 -4.58 -6.57
N ARG A 33 -8.98 -5.23 -7.09
CA ARG A 33 -9.53 -4.97 -8.45
C ARG A 33 -10.14 -3.56 -8.56
N ARG A 34 -9.79 -2.64 -7.67
CA ARG A 34 -10.27 -1.27 -7.61
C ARG A 34 -9.48 -0.42 -8.60
N PRO A 35 -10.14 0.41 -9.41
CA PRO A 35 -9.42 1.34 -10.26
C PRO A 35 -8.60 2.31 -9.39
N PRO A 36 -7.28 2.48 -9.66
CA PRO A 36 -6.43 3.42 -8.94
C PRO A 36 -6.79 4.88 -9.27
N PRO A 37 -6.42 5.82 -8.38
CA PRO A 37 -7.26 6.34 -7.33
C PRO A 37 -8.08 7.54 -7.80
N CYS A 38 -9.28 7.67 -7.27
CA CYS A 38 -10.15 8.83 -7.45
C CYS A 38 -9.62 10.03 -6.65
N SER A 39 -8.46 10.50 -7.05
CA SER A 39 -7.68 11.58 -6.42
C SER A 39 -7.00 12.46 -7.48
N GLN A 40 -7.29 12.21 -8.76
CA GLN A 40 -6.81 13.04 -9.86
C GLN A 40 -7.43 14.42 -9.75
N VAL A 41 -6.60 15.46 -9.84
CA VAL A 41 -7.10 16.84 -9.87
C VAL A 41 -7.87 17.07 -11.17
N CYS A 42 -9.07 17.64 -11.05
CA CYS A 42 -9.97 17.90 -12.17
C CYS A 42 -10.47 19.35 -12.12
N ARG A 43 -10.95 19.86 -13.25
CA ARG A 43 -11.61 21.17 -13.34
C ARG A 43 -13.07 21.02 -13.77
N THR A 44 -13.36 20.00 -14.55
CA THR A 44 -14.69 19.66 -15.05
C THR A 44 -14.94 18.16 -14.89
N PRO A 45 -16.21 17.72 -14.82
CA PRO A 45 -16.55 16.28 -14.77
C PRO A 45 -16.00 15.49 -15.96
N SER A 46 -15.83 16.14 -17.12
CA SER A 46 -15.26 15.51 -18.32
C SER A 46 -13.77 15.16 -18.20
N ASP A 47 -13.05 15.77 -17.25
CA ASP A 47 -11.67 15.40 -16.95
C ASP A 47 -11.58 14.06 -16.20
N CYS A 48 -12.73 13.58 -15.71
CA CYS A 48 -12.87 12.38 -14.91
C CYS A 48 -13.56 11.27 -15.72
N GLY A 49 -13.19 10.02 -15.46
CA GLY A 49 -13.68 8.86 -16.21
C GLY A 49 -14.10 7.72 -15.27
N PRO A 50 -14.79 6.68 -15.78
CA PRO A 50 -15.17 5.53 -14.97
C PRO A 50 -13.94 4.91 -14.28
N PRO A 51 -13.99 4.64 -12.96
CA PRO A 51 -15.17 4.54 -12.09
C PRO A 51 -15.63 5.85 -11.44
N CYS A 52 -14.89 6.95 -11.61
CA CYS A 52 -15.07 8.19 -10.87
C CYS A 52 -15.39 9.34 -11.80
N PRO A 53 -16.65 9.49 -12.25
CA PRO A 53 -17.04 10.48 -13.26
C PRO A 53 -17.21 11.90 -12.69
N ASN A 54 -17.23 12.04 -11.36
CA ASN A 54 -17.57 13.31 -10.72
C ASN A 54 -16.32 14.11 -10.39
N CYS A 55 -16.33 15.41 -10.69
CA CYS A 55 -15.28 16.33 -10.25
C CYS A 55 -15.77 17.10 -9.01
N ILE A 56 -15.31 16.70 -7.82
CA ILE A 56 -15.82 17.23 -6.54
C ILE A 56 -14.69 17.95 -5.80
N GLY A 57 -14.93 19.21 -5.44
CA GLY A 57 -14.04 20.06 -4.65
C GLY A 57 -14.85 21.10 -3.88
N GLY A 58 -14.15 22.06 -3.28
CA GLY A 58 -14.79 23.14 -2.53
C GLY A 58 -13.88 24.36 -2.42
N ILE A 59 -14.37 25.40 -1.74
CA ILE A 59 -13.65 26.67 -1.57
C ILE A 59 -12.29 26.46 -0.86
N TRP A 60 -12.16 25.39 -0.07
CA TRP A 60 -10.99 25.09 0.75
C TRP A 60 -10.26 23.79 0.34
N THR A 61 -10.72 23.09 -0.70
CA THR A 61 -10.15 21.79 -1.12
C THR A 61 -9.97 21.74 -2.64
N SER A 62 -8.89 21.11 -3.10
CA SER A 62 -8.68 20.92 -4.53
C SER A 62 -9.77 20.03 -5.13
N TYR A 63 -10.24 20.40 -6.32
CA TYR A 63 -11.19 19.61 -7.09
C TYR A 63 -10.52 18.33 -7.55
N GLN A 64 -11.10 17.18 -7.18
CA GLN A 64 -10.57 15.87 -7.51
C GLN A 64 -11.68 14.96 -8.05
N CYS A 65 -11.30 14.02 -8.91
CA CYS A 65 -12.21 13.02 -9.41
C CYS A 65 -12.68 12.12 -8.27
N LYS A 66 -13.99 11.92 -8.16
CA LYS A 66 -14.67 11.08 -7.16
C LYS A 66 -15.71 10.22 -7.85
N GLU A 67 -16.11 9.15 -7.16
CA GLU A 67 -17.24 8.28 -7.54
C GLU A 67 -18.53 9.08 -7.74
#